data_AF-A0A958UAJ8-F1
#
_entry.id   AF-A0A958UAJ8-F1
#
_cell.length_a   1.000
_cell.length_b   1.000
_cell.length_c   1.000
_cell.angle_alpha   90.00
_cell.angle_beta   90.00
_cell.angle_gamma   90.00
#
_symmetry.space_group_name_H-M   'P 1'
#
loop_
_entity.id
_entity.type
_entity.pdbx_description
1 polymer ?
#
loop_
_entity_poly.entity_id
_entity_poly.type
_entity_poly.pdbx_seq_one_letter_code
_entity_poly.pdbx_strand_id
1 'polypeptide(L)'
;LISGTISESTYFRFTIPESQLSKVQKGQVVTVNIVYNKSQVKGKVISVKALGAYANIATAYPDYEIQESLFEIKISPIDIEQAKDLFTKTTVTLEL
;
A
#
# COMPACT_ATOMS: atom_id res chain seq x y z
N LEU A 1 -25.68 -3.82 18.14
CA LEU A 1 -24.63 -3.07 17.40
C LEU A 1 -23.89 -4.06 16.52
N ILE A 2 -24.16 -4.05 15.22
CA ILE A 2 -23.33 -4.79 14.26
C ILE A 2 -22.10 -3.93 13.95
N SER A 3 -21.04 -4.05 14.75
CA SER A 3 -19.70 -3.59 14.34
C SER A 3 -19.13 -4.63 13.37
N GLY A 4 -19.69 -4.68 12.16
CA GLY A 4 -19.25 -5.57 11.11
C GLY A 4 -18.13 -4.90 10.33
N THR A 5 -16.87 -5.24 10.63
CA THR A 5 -15.80 -5.08 9.66
C THR A 5 -16.24 -5.87 8.43
N ILE A 6 -16.49 -5.20 7.30
CA ILE A 6 -16.87 -5.86 6.05
C ILE A 6 -15.81 -6.93 5.78
N SER A 7 -16.19 -8.19 6.00
CA SER A 7 -15.25 -9.30 6.19
C SER A 7 -14.67 -9.85 4.88
N GLU A 8 -14.97 -9.19 3.75
CA GLU A 8 -14.74 -9.78 2.43
C GLU A 8 -13.65 -9.10 1.61
N SER A 9 -12.92 -8.13 2.16
CA SER A 9 -11.74 -7.64 1.44
C SER A 9 -10.70 -6.96 2.32
N THR A 10 -9.72 -7.75 2.78
CA THR A 10 -8.45 -7.21 3.28
C THR A 10 -7.69 -6.60 2.10
N TYR A 11 -7.20 -5.38 2.26
CA TYR A 11 -6.34 -4.73 1.27
C TYR A 11 -5.08 -4.22 1.94
N PHE A 12 -3.96 -4.36 1.23
CA PHE A 12 -2.71 -3.74 1.63
C PHE A 12 -2.55 -2.42 0.88
N ARG A 13 -2.22 -1.38 1.61
CA ARG A 13 -1.97 -0.04 1.08
C ARG A 13 -0.52 0.31 1.33
N PHE A 14 0.20 0.64 0.28
CA PHE A 14 1.58 1.11 0.39
C PHE A 14 1.72 2.46 -0.30
N THR A 15 2.68 3.24 0.18
CA THR A 15 3.10 4.48 -0.45
C THR A 15 4.49 4.25 -1.01
N ILE A 16 4.67 4.50 -2.31
CA ILE A 16 5.96 4.38 -2.99
C ILE A 16 6.30 5.70 -3.70
N PRO A 17 7.59 6.09 -3.76
CA PRO A 17 8.01 7.22 -4.57
C PRO A 17 7.98 6.88 -6.06
N GLU A 18 7.92 7.90 -6.91
CA GLU A 18 7.88 7.78 -8.36
C GLU A 18 9.04 6.94 -8.93
N SER A 19 10.25 7.05 -8.36
CA SER A 19 11.41 6.22 -8.75
C SER A 19 11.15 4.72 -8.69
N GLN A 20 10.30 4.25 -7.77
CA GLN A 20 9.96 2.82 -7.61
C GLN A 20 8.71 2.42 -8.40
N LEU A 21 8.02 3.36 -9.04
CA LEU A 21 6.80 3.09 -9.81
C LEU A 21 7.05 2.13 -10.98
N SER A 22 8.24 2.18 -11.58
CA SER A 22 8.66 1.28 -12.65
C SER A 22 8.62 -0.21 -12.26
N LYS A 23 8.78 -0.52 -10.97
CA LYS A 23 8.75 -1.88 -10.42
C LYS A 23 7.34 -2.40 -10.12
N VAL A 24 6.32 -1.53 -10.17
CA VAL A 24 4.95 -1.84 -9.77
C VAL A 24 3.97 -1.50 -10.89
N GLN A 25 3.35 -2.53 -11.45
CA GLN A 25 2.36 -2.39 -12.51
C GLN A 25 0.98 -2.88 -12.04
N LYS A 26 -0.08 -2.24 -12.54
CA LYS A 26 -1.45 -2.70 -12.28
C LYS A 26 -1.62 -4.13 -12.80
N GLY A 27 -2.09 -5.01 -11.95
CA GLY A 27 -2.28 -6.43 -12.25
C GLY A 27 -1.07 -7.31 -11.95
N GLN A 28 0.08 -6.74 -11.59
CA GLN A 28 1.25 -7.49 -11.15
C GLN A 28 0.96 -8.24 -9.84
N VAL A 29 1.49 -9.45 -9.75
CA VAL A 29 1.50 -10.23 -8.50
C VAL A 29 2.76 -9.88 -7.72
N VAL A 30 2.58 -9.51 -6.47
CA VAL A 30 3.63 -9.10 -5.53
C VAL A 30 3.50 -9.89 -4.23
N THR A 31 4.62 -10.05 -3.53
CA THR A 31 4.66 -10.71 -2.22
C THR A 31 4.64 -9.67 -1.12
N VAL A 32 3.66 -9.79 -0.23
CA VAL A 32 3.53 -8.96 0.97
C VAL A 32 4.00 -9.79 2.17
N ASN A 33 5.03 -9.30 2.85
CA ASN A 33 5.55 -9.89 4.07
C ASN A 33 4.84 -9.29 5.28
N ILE A 34 4.30 -10.14 6.14
CA ILE A 34 3.63 -9.76 7.37
C ILE A 34 4.65 -9.87 8.51
N VAL A 35 4.98 -8.75 9.16
CA VAL A 35 6.11 -8.70 10.10
C VAL A 35 5.84 -9.48 11.39
N TYR A 36 4.63 -9.42 11.93
CA TYR A 36 4.33 -9.96 13.25
C TYR A 36 4.29 -11.50 13.30
N ASN A 37 3.83 -12.16 12.23
CA ASN A 37 3.74 -13.62 12.13
C ASN A 37 4.73 -14.21 11.11
N LYS A 38 5.62 -13.38 10.54
CA LYS A 38 6.62 -13.77 9.53
C LYS A 38 6.02 -14.54 8.34
N SER A 39 4.75 -14.31 8.05
CA SER A 39 4.02 -14.98 6.97
C SER A 39 4.10 -14.16 5.70
N GLN A 40 4.00 -14.82 4.55
CA GLN A 40 4.02 -14.17 3.24
C GLN A 40 2.67 -14.34 2.56
N VAL A 41 2.10 -13.26 2.06
CA VAL A 41 0.83 -13.26 1.36
C VAL A 41 1.04 -12.74 -0.05
N LYS A 42 0.65 -13.53 -1.05
CA LYS A 42 0.67 -13.08 -2.45
C LYS A 42 -0.54 -12.19 -2.70
N GLY A 43 -0.30 -11.04 -3.30
CA GLY A 43 -1.32 -10.08 -3.65
C GLY A 43 -1.19 -9.57 -5.07
N LYS A 44 -2.29 -9.11 -5.66
CA LYS A 44 -2.36 -8.47 -6.96
C LYS A 44 -2.54 -6.97 -6.79
N VAL A 45 -1.74 -6.18 -7.50
CA VAL A 45 -1.90 -4.73 -7.54
C VAL A 45 -3.20 -4.39 -8.28
N ILE A 46 -4.18 -3.82 -7.57
CA ILE A 46 -5.48 -3.48 -8.15
C ILE A 46 -5.58 -2.01 -8.56
N SER A 47 -4.81 -1.14 -7.92
CA SER A 47 -4.81 0.30 -8.19
C SER A 47 -3.46 0.90 -7.86
N VAL A 48 -3.07 1.89 -8.66
CA VAL A 48 -1.90 2.74 -8.47
C VAL A 48 -2.39 4.16 -8.73
N LYS A 49 -2.26 5.05 -7.75
CA LYS A 49 -2.76 6.44 -7.84
C LYS A 49 -1.71 7.38 -7.29
N ALA A 50 -1.47 8.50 -7.97
CA ALA A 50 -0.68 9.57 -7.37
C ALA A 50 -1.42 10.09 -6.12
N LEU A 51 -0.69 10.19 -5.01
CA LEU A 51 -1.16 10.97 -3.87
C LEU A 51 -1.09 12.42 -4.32
N GLY A 52 -2.25 13.00 -4.60
CA GLY A 52 -2.33 14.42 -4.90
C GLY A 52 -1.65 15.20 -3.78
N ALA A 53 -0.76 16.12 -4.14
CA ALA A 53 -0.08 17.01 -3.20
C ALA A 53 -1.10 17.96 -2.57
N TYR A 54 -1.93 17.46 -1.66
CA TYR A 54 -2.94 18.27 -0.99
C TYR A 54 -2.39 18.82 0.32
N ALA A 55 -1.48 19.78 0.19
CA ALA A 55 -1.42 21.01 0.96
C ALA A 55 -0.14 21.77 0.58
N ASN A 56 -0.33 22.91 -0.09
CA ASN A 56 0.55 24.05 -0.01
C ASN A 56 1.15 24.17 1.41
N ILE A 57 2.43 23.85 1.56
CA ILE A 57 3.19 24.52 2.59
C ILE A 57 3.74 25.76 1.90
N ALA A 58 3.01 26.87 2.05
CA ALA A 58 3.55 28.20 1.82
C ALA A 58 4.62 28.47 2.88
N THR A 59 5.75 27.78 2.82
CA THR A 59 6.94 28.13 3.58
C THR A 59 7.81 28.99 2.69
N ALA A 60 8.10 30.20 3.14
CA ALA A 60 8.95 31.20 2.49
C ALA A 60 10.45 30.81 2.44
N TYR A 61 10.77 29.51 2.46
CA TYR A 61 12.13 28.97 2.45
C TYR A 61 12.28 27.98 1.28
N PRO A 62 12.90 28.41 0.16
CA PRO A 62 12.97 27.66 -1.10
C PRO A 62 14.10 26.61 -1.16
N ASP A 63 14.54 26.05 -0.03
CA ASP A 63 15.48 24.92 -0.01
C ASP A 63 14.76 23.56 -0.13
N TYR A 64 13.50 23.54 -0.56
CA TYR A 64 12.72 22.31 -0.69
C TYR A 64 13.21 21.50 -1.90
N GLU A 65 14.01 20.47 -1.59
CA GLU A 65 14.24 19.33 -2.46
C GLU A 65 12.91 18.92 -3.10
N ILE A 66 12.90 18.81 -4.42
CA ILE A 66 11.74 18.33 -5.19
C ILE A 66 11.38 16.96 -4.62
N GLN A 67 10.38 16.93 -3.73
CA GLN A 67 9.87 15.71 -3.14
C GLN A 67 9.28 14.90 -4.28
N GLU A 68 9.88 13.74 -4.57
CA GLU A 68 9.35 12.80 -5.57
C GLU A 68 7.85 12.60 -5.38
N SER A 69 7.10 12.57 -6.49
CA SER A 69 5.68 12.29 -6.43
C SER A 69 5.44 10.98 -5.69
N LEU A 70 4.62 11.01 -4.66
CA LEU A 70 4.24 9.80 -3.93
C LEU A 70 3.03 9.15 -4.60
N PHE A 71 3.05 7.83 -4.68
CA PHE A 71 1.96 7.04 -5.23
C PHE A 71 1.43 6.09 -4.16
N GLU A 72 0.11 6.06 -4.03
CA GLU A 72 -0.60 5.05 -3.27
C GLU A 72 -0.88 3.84 -4.16
N ILE A 73 -0.42 2.68 -3.74
CA ILE A 73 -0.74 1.40 -4.34
C ILE A 73 -1.66 0.61 -3.43
N LYS A 74 -2.69 0.01 -4.04
CA LYS A 74 -3.63 -0.88 -3.37
C LYS A 74 -3.44 -2.28 -3.90
N ILE A 75 -3.17 -3.23 -3.01
CA ILE A 75 -2.94 -4.64 -3.31
C ILE A 75 -4.06 -5.45 -2.66
N SER A 76 -4.68 -6.32 -3.46
CA SER A 76 -5.65 -7.30 -2.98
C SER A 76 -4.95 -8.64 -2.81
N PRO A 77 -5.09 -9.35 -1.68
CA PRO A 77 -4.61 -10.71 -1.56
C PRO A 77 -5.24 -11.59 -2.65
N ILE A 78 -4.46 -12.51 -3.21
CA ILE A 78 -4.97 -13.53 -4.14
C ILE A 78 -5.77 -14.58 -3.36
N ASP A 79 -5.25 -14.91 -2.18
CA ASP A 79 -5.87 -15.84 -1.25
C ASP A 79 -6.49 -15.05 -0.09
N ILE A 80 -7.81 -14.89 -0.14
CA ILE A 80 -8.57 -14.11 0.83
C ILE A 80 -8.54 -14.81 2.20
N GLU A 81 -8.46 -16.15 2.24
CA GLU A 81 -8.45 -16.89 3.50
C GLU A 81 -7.17 -16.62 4.29
N GLN A 82 -6.02 -16.59 3.62
CA GLN A 82 -4.75 -16.21 4.25
C GLN A 82 -4.73 -14.77 4.80
N ALA A 83 -5.57 -13.90 4.24
CA ALA A 83 -5.68 -12.50 4.66
C ALA A 83 -6.82 -12.22 5.64
N LYS A 84 -7.67 -13.21 5.92
CA LYS A 84 -8.87 -13.08 6.77
C LYS A 84 -8.53 -13.02 8.25
N ASP A 85 -7.55 -13.81 8.67
CA ASP A 85 -7.05 -13.84 10.05
C ASP A 85 -5.99 -12.78 10.35
N LEU A 86 -5.67 -11.91 9.37
CA LEU A 86 -4.74 -10.81 9.58
C LEU A 86 -5.42 -9.70 10.37
N PHE A 87 -4.74 -9.22 11.41
CA PHE A 87 -5.20 -8.04 12.13
C PHE A 87 -5.12 -6.80 11.24
N THR A 88 -6.13 -5.94 11.29
CA THR A 88 -6.06 -4.64 10.61
C THR A 88 -4.99 -3.76 11.24
N LYS A 89 -4.36 -2.87 10.45
CA LYS A 89 -3.30 -1.94 10.90
C LYS A 89 -2.01 -2.61 11.38
N THR A 90 -1.71 -3.82 10.92
CA THR A 90 -0.42 -4.45 11.15
C THR A 90 0.66 -3.89 10.24
N THR A 91 1.91 -3.93 10.70
CA THR A 91 3.07 -3.64 9.86
C THR A 91 3.28 -4.73 8.82
N VAL A 92 3.38 -4.31 7.57
CA VAL A 92 3.65 -5.18 6.42
C VAL A 92 4.73 -4.55 5.56
N THR A 93 5.53 -5.38 4.91
CA THR A 93 6.57 -4.95 3.96
C THR A 93 6.29 -5.54 2.59
N LEU A 94 6.67 -4.81 1.55
CA LEU A 94 6.49 -5.22 0.16
C LEU A 94 7.84 -5.61 -0.42
N GLU A 95 7.89 -6.78 -1.07
CA GLU A 95 9.07 -7.20 -1.84
C GLU A 95 8.92 -6.70 -3.29
N LEU A 96 9.84 -5.80 -3.71
CA LEU A 96 9.88 -5.13 -5.02
C LEU A 96 11.17 -5.43 -5.78
#